data_AF-A0A087UCL4-F1
#
_entry.id   AF-A0A087UCL4-F1
#
_cell.length_a   1.000
_cell.length_b   1.000
_cell.length_c   1.000
_cell.angle_alpha   90.00
_cell.angle_beta   90.00
_cell.angle_gamma   90.00
#
_symmetry.space_group_name_H-M   'P 1'
#
loop_
_entity.id
_entity.type
_entity.pdbx_description
1 polymer ?
#
loop_
_entity_poly.entity_id
_entity_poly.type
_entity_poly.pdbx_seq_one_letter_code
_entity_poly.pdbx_strand_id
1 'polypeptide(L)'
;MRAASLSAANVYFFDSFGEDPDLTIPKHMHMLRHVYRSANFTPPGFAQKSFFLINNTLSTSNHYALNVLHPNLRTTLQIHKKLAKLHHYRNECPPLMEKDCKENFMKYREKDTGIWKFKNKLIARFCHVIKTLNLTDVR
;
A
#
# COMPACT_ATOMS: atom_id res chain seq x y z
N MET A 1 25.03 -6.85 -4.63
CA MET A 1 24.05 -7.74 -5.29
C MET A 1 23.19 -6.92 -6.24
N ARG A 2 23.01 -7.32 -7.52
CA ARG A 2 22.24 -6.57 -8.53
C ARG A 2 20.90 -7.28 -8.83
N ALA A 3 19.87 -6.51 -9.22
CA ALA A 3 18.53 -7.03 -9.44
C ALA A 3 17.84 -6.37 -10.64
N ALA A 4 16.77 -6.97 -11.13
CA ALA A 4 15.92 -6.41 -12.18
C ALA A 4 14.77 -5.56 -11.63
N SER A 5 14.32 -5.78 -10.39
CA SER A 5 13.35 -4.92 -9.73
C SER A 5 13.63 -4.69 -8.24
N LEU A 6 13.03 -3.63 -7.69
CA LEU A 6 13.04 -3.29 -6.27
C LEU A 6 11.61 -3.29 -5.75
N SER A 7 11.30 -4.21 -4.84
CA SER A 7 9.94 -4.45 -4.32
C SER A 7 9.73 -3.82 -2.94
N ALA A 8 8.58 -3.17 -2.75
CA ALA A 8 8.07 -2.83 -1.43
C ALA A 8 7.03 -3.88 -0.99
N ALA A 9 7.18 -4.39 0.22
CA ALA A 9 6.22 -5.31 0.83
C ALA A 9 4.93 -4.57 1.22
N ASN A 10 3.81 -5.28 1.18
CA ASN A 10 2.51 -4.73 1.55
C ASN A 10 2.32 -4.77 3.06
N VAL A 11 1.52 -3.83 3.53
CA VAL A 11 0.79 -3.89 4.78
C VAL A 11 -0.68 -3.60 4.50
N TYR A 12 -1.57 -4.30 5.18
CA TYR A 12 -3.00 -4.25 4.90
C TYR A 12 -3.71 -3.28 5.82
N PHE A 13 -4.48 -2.35 5.25
CA PHE A 13 -5.41 -1.49 5.97
C PHE A 13 -6.80 -2.05 5.75
N PHE A 14 -7.33 -2.75 6.75
CA PHE A 14 -8.68 -3.32 6.69
C PHE A 14 -9.71 -2.34 7.23
N ASP A 15 -10.87 -2.23 6.57
CA ASP A 15 -11.96 -1.36 7.04
C ASP A 15 -12.45 -1.79 8.44
N SER A 16 -12.44 -3.10 8.72
CA SER A 16 -12.73 -3.67 10.03
C SER A 16 -11.77 -3.25 11.15
N PHE A 17 -10.61 -2.67 10.83
CA PHE A 17 -9.75 -2.07 11.83
C PHE A 17 -10.26 -0.71 12.33
N GLY A 18 -11.28 -0.16 11.69
CA GLY A 18 -11.91 1.08 12.09
C GLY A 18 -11.12 2.32 11.67
N GLU A 19 -11.79 3.45 11.83
CA GLU A 19 -11.30 4.77 11.50
C GLU A 19 -10.63 5.44 12.71
N ASP A 20 -9.72 6.36 12.43
CA ASP A 20 -9.20 7.28 13.43
C ASP A 20 -10.30 8.28 13.87
N PRO A 21 -10.41 8.61 15.17
CA PRO A 21 -11.44 9.51 15.68
C PRO A 21 -11.22 10.98 15.31
N ASP A 22 -10.14 11.33 14.59
CA ASP A 22 -9.85 12.71 14.18
C ASP A 22 -10.93 13.29 13.23
N LEU A 23 -11.84 14.05 13.82
CA LEU A 23 -12.95 14.71 13.14
C LEU A 23 -12.51 15.83 12.19
N THR A 24 -11.24 16.26 12.23
CA THR A 24 -10.72 17.25 11.29
C THR A 24 -10.47 16.64 9.89
N ILE A 25 -10.50 15.32 9.77
CA ILE A 25 -10.38 14.60 8.49
C ILE A 25 -11.80 14.36 7.92
N PRO A 26 -12.13 14.93 6.75
CA PRO A 26 -13.43 14.72 6.13
C PRO A 26 -13.78 13.24 5.91
N LYS A 27 -15.06 12.88 6.06
CA LYS A 27 -15.54 11.47 6.02
C LYS A 27 -15.15 10.72 4.74
N HIS A 28 -15.21 11.39 3.59
CA HIS A 28 -14.86 10.80 2.29
C HIS A 28 -13.35 10.54 2.10
N MET A 29 -12.48 11.00 3.01
CA MET A 29 -11.03 10.80 2.94
C MET A 29 -10.61 9.45 3.52
N HIS A 30 -11.07 8.36 2.91
CA HIS A 30 -10.89 6.99 3.40
C HIS A 30 -9.45 6.70 3.86
N MET A 31 -8.45 6.90 3.01
CA MET A 31 -7.05 6.59 3.35
C MET A 31 -6.48 7.44 4.50
N LEU A 32 -7.01 8.65 4.73
CA LEU A 32 -6.59 9.51 5.85
C LEU A 32 -7.27 9.11 7.17
N ARG A 33 -8.47 8.52 7.11
CA ARG A 33 -9.22 8.04 8.29
C ARG A 33 -8.79 6.62 8.68
N HIS A 34 -8.54 5.74 7.73
CA HIS A 34 -8.11 4.36 7.97
C HIS A 34 -6.58 4.28 8.09
N VAL A 35 -6.07 4.54 9.29
CA VAL A 35 -4.61 4.53 9.58
C VAL A 35 -4.17 3.32 10.40
N TYR A 36 -5.06 2.39 10.73
CA TYR A 36 -4.69 1.13 11.34
C TYR A 36 -4.40 0.11 10.24
N ARG A 37 -3.23 -0.54 10.34
CA ARG A 37 -2.80 -1.59 9.41
C ARG A 37 -2.44 -2.88 10.13
N SER A 38 -2.28 -3.96 9.38
CA SER A 38 -1.70 -5.21 9.87
C SER A 38 -0.29 -4.93 10.42
N ALA A 39 0.02 -5.54 11.57
CA ALA A 39 1.38 -5.48 12.13
C ALA A 39 2.38 -6.19 11.20
N ASN A 40 1.93 -7.29 10.59
CA ASN A 40 2.73 -8.08 9.67
C ASN A 40 2.74 -7.52 8.25
N PHE A 41 3.88 -7.72 7.60
CA PHE A 41 4.10 -7.43 6.18
C PHE A 41 3.91 -8.69 5.35
N THR A 42 3.56 -8.55 4.07
CA THR A 42 3.58 -9.71 3.17
C THR A 42 4.97 -10.32 3.04
N PRO A 43 5.07 -11.65 2.85
CA PRO A 43 6.35 -12.29 2.61
C PRO A 43 6.95 -11.89 1.25
N PRO A 44 8.28 -12.00 1.08
CA PRO A 44 8.93 -11.67 -0.19
C PRO A 44 8.33 -12.44 -1.37
N GLY A 45 8.10 -11.75 -2.49
CA GLY A 45 7.49 -12.35 -3.69
C GLY A 45 5.96 -12.37 -3.66
N PHE A 46 5.33 -12.10 -2.52
CA PHE A 46 3.89 -12.19 -2.37
C PHE A 46 3.21 -10.81 -2.40
N ALA A 47 2.32 -10.62 -3.38
CA ALA A 47 1.47 -9.44 -3.59
C ALA A 47 2.18 -8.07 -3.65
N GLN A 48 3.51 -8.01 -3.58
CA GLN A 48 4.33 -6.80 -3.57
C GLN A 48 4.21 -5.96 -4.84
N LYS A 49 4.63 -4.70 -4.78
CA LYS A 49 4.80 -3.84 -5.96
C LYS A 49 6.23 -3.38 -6.09
N SER A 50 6.68 -3.24 -7.34
CA SER A 50 8.08 -3.00 -7.62
C SER A 50 8.32 -1.87 -8.59
N PHE A 51 9.45 -1.21 -8.42
CA PHE A 51 10.11 -0.44 -9.47
C PHE A 51 10.98 -1.36 -10.31
N PHE A 52 10.95 -1.18 -11.64
CA PHE A 52 11.72 -1.98 -12.58
C PHE A 52 12.97 -1.22 -13.02
N LEU A 53 14.10 -1.91 -13.01
CA LEU A 53 15.37 -1.40 -13.51
C LEU A 53 15.44 -1.79 -14.99
N ILE A 54 15.18 -0.81 -15.86
CA ILE A 54 15.00 -1.02 -17.31
C ILE A 54 16.21 -1.67 -17.97
N ASN A 55 17.42 -1.37 -17.51
CA ASN A 55 18.66 -1.96 -18.03
C ASN A 55 18.84 -3.44 -17.64
N ASN A 56 18.03 -3.96 -16.73
CA ASN A 56 18.18 -5.28 -16.12
C ASN A 56 16.95 -6.18 -16.35
N THR A 57 15.82 -5.63 -16.81
CA THR A 57 14.53 -6.32 -16.92
C THR A 57 14.24 -6.72 -18.35
N LEU A 58 14.01 -8.02 -18.59
CA LEU A 58 13.63 -8.51 -19.92
C LEU A 58 12.10 -8.53 -20.09
N SER A 59 11.37 -8.94 -19.06
CA SER A 59 9.91 -8.85 -19.05
C SER A 59 9.36 -8.56 -17.65
N THR A 60 8.23 -7.87 -17.61
CA THR A 60 7.59 -7.39 -16.38
C THR A 60 6.38 -8.25 -16.01
N SER A 61 6.15 -8.42 -14.71
CA SER A 61 4.83 -8.79 -14.19
C SER A 61 4.19 -7.59 -13.47
N ASN A 62 2.98 -7.76 -12.94
CA ASN A 62 2.35 -6.76 -12.09
C ASN A 62 3.01 -6.64 -10.69
N HIS A 63 3.90 -7.56 -10.31
CA HIS A 63 4.51 -7.60 -8.97
C HIS A 63 6.01 -7.31 -8.99
N TYR A 64 6.79 -7.96 -9.86
CA TYR A 64 8.25 -7.82 -10.00
C TYR A 64 8.73 -8.30 -11.38
N ALA A 65 10.02 -8.17 -11.70
CA ALA A 65 10.53 -8.62 -13.01
C ALA A 65 10.35 -10.14 -13.16
N LEU A 66 9.71 -10.57 -14.25
CA LEU A 66 9.48 -11.98 -14.50
C LEU A 66 10.76 -12.64 -15.04
N ASN A 67 11.41 -11.98 -16.01
CA ASN A 67 12.67 -12.40 -16.58
C ASN A 67 13.71 -11.27 -16.54
N VAL A 68 14.99 -11.64 -16.42
CA VAL A 68 16.13 -10.71 -16.34
C VAL A 68 16.93 -10.70 -17.65
N LEU A 69 17.52 -9.54 -17.99
CA LEU A 69 18.34 -9.38 -19.21
C LEU A 69 19.72 -10.00 -19.11
N HIS A 70 20.28 -10.08 -17.90
CA HIS A 70 21.64 -10.56 -17.68
C HIS A 70 21.65 -11.75 -16.73
N PRO A 71 22.54 -12.74 -16.98
CA PRO A 71 22.72 -13.86 -16.06
C PRO A 71 23.14 -13.36 -14.67
N ASN A 72 22.82 -14.13 -13.63
CA ASN A 72 23.15 -13.84 -12.23
C ASN A 72 22.48 -12.61 -11.60
N LEU A 73 21.52 -11.98 -12.29
CA LEU A 73 20.63 -10.99 -11.68
C LEU A 73 19.49 -11.66 -10.94
N ARG A 74 19.16 -11.14 -9.75
CA ARG A 74 17.89 -11.49 -9.11
C ARG A 74 16.73 -10.84 -9.84
N THR A 75 15.61 -11.53 -9.93
CA THR A 75 14.35 -10.94 -10.40
C THR A 75 13.99 -9.72 -9.55
N THR A 76 14.14 -9.82 -8.22
CA THR A 76 13.85 -8.70 -7.33
C THR A 76 14.69 -8.66 -6.05
N LEU A 77 14.81 -7.47 -5.47
CA LEU A 77 15.27 -7.23 -4.10
C LEU A 77 14.19 -6.51 -3.30
N GLN A 78 14.09 -6.84 -2.01
CA GLN A 78 13.19 -6.16 -1.09
C GLN A 78 13.79 -4.84 -0.63
N ILE A 79 13.02 -3.76 -0.78
CA ILE A 79 13.30 -2.49 -0.14
C ILE A 79 13.09 -2.68 1.36
N HIS A 80 14.02 -2.14 2.15
CA HIS A 80 13.92 -2.22 3.60
C HIS A 80 12.62 -1.56 4.11
N LYS A 81 11.90 -2.22 5.03
CA LYS A 81 10.57 -1.80 5.51
C LYS A 81 10.55 -0.41 6.16
N LYS A 82 11.70 0.06 6.66
CA LYS A 82 11.88 1.44 7.19
C LYS A 82 11.95 2.51 6.10
N LEU A 83 12.30 2.13 4.87
CA LEU A 83 12.43 3.05 3.73
C LEU A 83 11.16 3.09 2.89
N ALA A 84 10.57 1.94 2.62
CA ALA A 84 9.34 1.85 1.85
C ALA A 84 8.46 0.69 2.32
N LYS A 85 7.15 0.91 2.19
CA LYS A 85 6.08 -0.05 2.39
C LYS A 85 4.92 0.34 1.49
N LEU A 86 4.18 -0.64 1.00
CA LEU A 86 2.99 -0.39 0.21
C LEU A 86 1.76 -0.45 1.11
N HIS A 87 0.97 0.62 1.12
CA HIS A 87 -0.30 0.66 1.82
C HIS A 87 -1.36 -0.02 0.95
N HIS A 88 -1.89 -1.15 1.40
CA HIS A 88 -2.86 -1.92 0.65
C HIS A 88 -4.22 -1.91 1.37
N TYR A 89 -5.13 -1.06 0.92
CA TYR A 89 -6.46 -0.90 1.51
C TYR A 89 -7.42 -1.98 1.00
N ARG A 90 -8.17 -2.61 1.91
CA ARG A 90 -9.14 -3.67 1.62
C ARG A 90 -10.30 -3.62 2.62
N ASN A 91 -11.49 -3.99 2.18
CA ASN A 91 -12.59 -4.23 3.10
C ASN A 91 -12.39 -5.56 3.86
N GLU A 92 -12.08 -6.63 3.13
CA GLU A 92 -12.01 -8.00 3.64
C GLU A 92 -10.79 -8.78 3.10
N CYS A 93 -10.55 -9.95 3.68
CA CYS A 93 -9.51 -10.87 3.23
C CYS A 93 -9.83 -11.45 1.84
N PRO A 94 -8.84 -11.55 0.93
CA PRO A 94 -9.06 -12.19 -0.37
C PRO A 94 -9.51 -13.66 -0.20
N PRO A 95 -10.53 -14.14 -0.94
CA PRO A 95 -11.07 -15.49 -0.77
C PRO A 95 -10.02 -16.60 -0.90
N LEU A 96 -9.11 -16.47 -1.88
CA LEU A 96 -8.03 -17.44 -2.12
C LEU A 96 -6.97 -17.48 -1.00
N MET A 97 -7.02 -16.56 -0.05
CA MET A 97 -6.08 -16.43 1.06
C MET A 97 -6.77 -16.26 2.41
N GLU A 98 -8.06 -16.58 2.50
CA GLU A 98 -8.87 -16.14 3.63
C GLU A 98 -8.31 -16.60 4.98
N LYS A 99 -7.92 -17.88 5.07
CA LYS A 99 -7.33 -18.45 6.27
C LYS A 99 -6.03 -17.74 6.68
N ASP A 100 -5.07 -17.70 5.75
CA ASP A 100 -3.76 -17.06 5.97
C ASP A 100 -3.93 -15.59 6.35
N CYS A 101 -4.83 -14.88 5.69
CA CYS A 101 -5.08 -13.48 5.94
C CYS A 101 -5.70 -13.22 7.32
N LYS A 102 -6.68 -14.01 7.74
CA LYS A 102 -7.28 -13.91 9.07
C LYS A 102 -6.26 -14.20 10.17
N GLU A 103 -5.45 -15.24 9.99
CA GLU A 103 -4.47 -15.68 10.97
C GLU A 103 -3.26 -14.72 11.06
N ASN A 104 -2.79 -14.18 9.93
CA ASN A 104 -1.54 -13.42 9.86
C ASN A 104 -1.69 -11.90 9.75
N PHE A 105 -2.72 -11.40 9.08
CA PHE A 105 -2.87 -9.96 8.82
C PHE A 105 -3.98 -9.30 9.64
N MET A 106 -5.04 -10.02 10.01
CA MET A 106 -6.13 -9.45 10.81
C MET A 106 -5.92 -9.52 12.32
N LYS A 107 -5.03 -10.42 12.80
CA LYS A 107 -4.86 -10.69 14.23
C LYS A 107 -4.26 -9.55 15.04
N TYR A 108 -3.25 -8.87 14.49
CA TYR A 108 -2.55 -7.78 15.16
C TYR A 108 -2.48 -6.57 14.24
N ARG A 109 -2.75 -5.40 14.81
CA ARG A 109 -2.77 -4.13 14.09
C ARG A 109 -1.89 -3.08 14.74
N GLU A 110 -1.39 -2.16 13.93
CA GLU A 110 -0.57 -1.03 14.33
C GLU A 110 -1.11 0.25 13.71
N LYS A 111 -1.02 1.36 14.45
CA LYS A 111 -1.34 2.69 13.91
C LYS A 111 -0.19 3.19 13.04
N ASP A 112 -0.49 3.60 11.82
CA ASP A 112 0.46 4.08 10.82
C ASP A 112 -0.02 5.39 10.21
N THR A 113 0.47 6.50 10.77
CA THR A 113 0.12 7.86 10.35
C THR A 113 1.03 8.38 9.24
N GLY A 114 1.77 7.50 8.54
CA GLY A 114 2.75 7.91 7.52
C GLY A 114 2.16 8.78 6.40
N ILE A 115 0.88 8.60 6.06
CA ILE A 115 0.16 9.42 5.07
C ILE A 115 -0.21 10.82 5.60
N TRP A 116 -0.29 11.00 6.91
CA TRP A 116 -0.72 12.27 7.53
C TRP A 116 0.26 13.41 7.33
N LYS A 117 1.52 13.13 6.97
CA LYS A 117 2.46 14.18 6.52
C LYS A 117 1.94 14.97 5.31
N PHE A 118 0.98 14.40 4.57
CA PHE A 118 0.31 15.05 3.44
C PHE A 118 -1.14 15.49 3.75
N LYS A 119 -1.64 15.25 4.97
CA LYS A 119 -3.05 15.44 5.36
C LYS A 119 -3.60 16.81 4.93
N ASN A 120 -3.00 17.89 5.42
CA ASN A 120 -3.50 19.25 5.16
C ASN A 120 -3.49 19.59 3.66
N LYS A 121 -2.44 19.17 2.94
CA LYS A 121 -2.31 19.40 1.50
C LYS A 121 -3.34 18.61 0.69
N LEU A 122 -3.60 17.36 1.07
CA LEU A 122 -4.61 16.52 0.42
C LEU A 122 -6.02 17.06 0.66
N ILE A 123 -6.36 17.42 1.90
CA ILE A 123 -7.66 17.99 2.26
C ILE A 123 -7.91 19.28 1.47
N ALA A 124 -6.97 20.24 1.52
CA ALA A 124 -7.14 21.51 0.83
C ALA A 124 -7.35 21.34 -0.68
N ARG A 125 -6.55 20.48 -1.33
CA ARG A 125 -6.65 20.23 -2.78
C ARG A 125 -7.94 19.51 -3.17
N PHE A 126 -8.34 18.53 -2.38
CA PHE A 126 -9.59 17.82 -2.62
C PHE A 126 -10.80 18.76 -2.48
N CYS A 127 -10.87 19.53 -1.39
CA CYS A 127 -11.96 20.49 -1.18
C CYS A 127 -12.04 21.51 -2.32
N HIS A 128 -10.89 21.96 -2.83
CA HIS A 128 -10.84 22.81 -4.01
C HIS A 128 -11.44 22.13 -5.24
N VAL A 129 -11.04 20.90 -5.56
CA VAL A 129 -11.55 20.14 -6.71
C VAL A 129 -13.05 19.87 -6.59
N ILE A 130 -13.53 19.42 -5.43
CA ILE A 130 -14.95 19.17 -5.19
C ILE A 130 -15.79 20.44 -5.39
N LYS A 131 -15.31 21.58 -4.88
CA LYS A 131 -15.97 22.88 -5.09
C LYS A 131 -15.99 23.26 -6.56
N THR A 132 -14.87 23.11 -7.27
CA THR A 132 -14.76 23.44 -8.70
C THR A 132 -15.68 22.58 -9.56
N LEU A 133 -15.83 21.30 -9.21
CA LEU A 133 -16.69 20.35 -9.91
C LEU A 133 -18.15 20.38 -9.43
N ASN A 134 -18.49 21.23 -8.46
CA ASN A 134 -19.82 21.33 -7.84
C ASN A 134 -20.36 19.99 -7.29
N LEU A 135 -19.47 19.15 -6.74
CA LEU A 135 -19.82 17.84 -6.16
C LEU A 135 -20.25 17.98 -4.69
N THR A 136 -21.30 18.75 -4.43
CA THR A 136 -21.72 19.17 -3.08
C THR A 136 -22.26 18.05 -2.17
N ASP A 137 -22.53 16.87 -2.73
CA ASP A 137 -23.07 15.70 -2.00
C ASP A 137 -22.01 14.81 -1.34
N VAL A 138 -20.74 15.21 -1.36
CA VAL A 138 -19.64 14.46 -0.72
C VAL A 138 -19.52 14.76 0.79
N ARG A 139 -20.65 15.09 1.46
CA ARG A 139 -20.73 15.46 2.88
C ARG A 139 -20.58 14.26 3.83
#